data_AF-A0A0B1QXC2-F1
#
_entry.id   AF-A0A0B1QXC2-F1
#
_cell.length_a   1.000
_cell.length_b   1.000
_cell.length_c   1.000
_cell.angle_alpha   90.00
_cell.angle_beta   90.00
_cell.angle_gamma   90.00
#
_symmetry.space_group_name_H-M   'P 1'
#
loop_
_entity.id
_entity.type
_entity.pdbx_description
1 polymer ?
#
loop_
_entity_poly.entity_id
_entity_poly.type
_entity_poly.pdbx_seq_one_letter_code
_entity_poly.pdbx_strand_id
1 'polypeptide(L)'
;TDSAQTNAAKVMWEGMVAWALRDPEHYVYVWDGTGESGCLHPVRSWLAFCGHWAAFCWGADPESHLRRRVVISTHPLNAAQK
;
A
#
# COMPACT_ATOMS: atom_id res chain seq x y z
N THR A 1 13.29 8.83 16.93
CA THR A 1 11.82 8.80 17.11
C THR A 1 11.17 8.87 15.75
N ASP A 2 10.54 7.78 15.32
CA ASP A 2 9.79 7.69 14.05
C ASP A 2 8.44 8.42 14.16
N SER A 3 8.47 9.65 14.63
CA SER A 3 7.28 10.51 14.82
C SER A 3 6.99 11.34 13.56
N ALA A 4 7.43 10.86 12.39
CA ALA A 4 7.31 11.58 11.12
C ALA A 4 6.16 11.07 10.24
N GLN A 5 5.26 10.23 10.76
CA GLN A 5 3.91 10.10 10.18
C GLN A 5 3.13 11.40 10.47
N THR A 6 3.49 12.48 9.78
CA THR A 6 2.64 13.67 9.76
C THR A 6 1.35 13.28 9.04
N ASN A 7 0.21 13.68 9.61
CA ASN A 7 -1.11 13.45 9.00
C ASN A 7 -1.15 13.90 7.52
N ALA A 8 -0.33 14.89 7.15
CA ALA A 8 -0.13 15.35 5.79
C ALA A 8 0.43 14.26 4.84
N ALA A 9 1.45 13.51 5.27
CA ALA A 9 2.02 12.42 4.46
C ALA A 9 1.00 11.29 4.24
N LYS A 10 0.19 10.97 5.26
CA LYS A 10 -0.92 10.03 5.13
C LYS A 10 -1.92 10.50 4.08
N VAL A 11 -2.43 11.73 4.22
CA VAL A 11 -3.42 12.31 3.29
C VAL A 11 -2.88 12.36 1.85
N MET A 12 -1.62 12.72 1.68
CA MET A 12 -0.96 12.70 0.37
C MET A 12 -0.99 11.29 -0.25
N TRP A 13 -0.54 10.27 0.49
CA TRP A 13 -0.51 8.89 0.01
C TRP A 13 -1.90 8.33 -0.26
N GLU A 14 -2.87 8.60 0.63
CA GLU A 14 -4.27 8.22 0.41
C GLU A 14 -4.84 8.86 -0.86
N GLY A 15 -4.51 10.12 -1.13
CA GLY A 15 -4.85 10.79 -2.39
C GLY A 15 -4.23 10.13 -3.62
N MET A 16 -2.94 9.76 -3.56
CA MET A 16 -2.26 9.06 -4.66
C MET A 16 -2.85 7.67 -4.92
N VAL A 17 -3.13 6.91 -3.86
CA VAL A 17 -3.76 5.58 -3.97
C VAL A 17 -5.17 5.70 -4.55
N ALA A 18 -5.99 6.63 -4.07
CA ALA A 18 -7.33 6.84 -4.59
C ALA A 18 -7.33 7.33 -6.06
N TRP A 19 -6.34 8.11 -6.46
CA TRP A 19 -6.12 8.47 -7.87
C TRP A 19 -5.76 7.24 -8.70
N ALA A 20 -4.73 6.49 -8.31
CA ALA A 20 -4.26 5.32 -9.05
C ALA A 20 -5.32 4.22 -9.18
N LEU A 21 -6.15 4.00 -8.15
CA LEU A 21 -7.24 3.01 -8.20
C LEU A 21 -8.39 3.41 -9.14
N ARG A 22 -8.48 4.68 -9.55
CA ARG A 22 -9.47 5.16 -10.52
C ARG A 22 -8.92 5.18 -11.95
N ASP A 23 -7.61 5.18 -12.09
CA ASP A 23 -6.94 5.23 -13.39
C ASP A 23 -6.67 3.81 -13.89
N PRO A 24 -7.19 3.41 -15.06
CA PRO A 24 -7.05 2.05 -15.56
C PRO A 24 -5.62 1.67 -15.97
N GLU A 25 -4.73 2.65 -16.16
CA GLU A 25 -3.33 2.44 -16.52
C GLU A 25 -2.45 2.24 -15.28
N HIS A 26 -3.03 2.27 -14.07
CA HIS A 26 -2.31 2.14 -12.83
C HIS A 26 -2.78 0.94 -12.01
N TYR A 27 -1.82 0.35 -11.31
CA TYR A 27 -2.01 -0.81 -10.46
C TYR A 27 -1.49 -0.48 -9.07
N VAL A 28 -2.27 -0.83 -8.04
CA VAL A 28 -1.90 -0.62 -6.65
C VAL A 28 -1.66 -1.97 -5.98
N TYR A 29 -0.56 -2.07 -5.25
CA TYR A 29 -0.20 -3.25 -4.46
C TYR A 29 0.24 -2.85 -3.06
N VAL A 30 0.11 -3.79 -2.12
CA VAL A 30 0.68 -3.68 -0.78
C VAL A 30 1.59 -4.89 -0.55
N TRP A 31 2.78 -4.64 -0.03
CA TRP A 31 3.61 -5.68 0.58
C TRP A 31 3.44 -5.57 2.09
N ASP A 32 2.95 -6.62 2.72
CA ASP A 32 2.73 -6.66 4.18
C ASP A 32 3.94 -7.18 4.95
N GLY A 33 5.02 -7.52 4.23
CA GLY A 33 6.23 -8.10 4.80
C GLY A 33 6.07 -9.53 5.28
N THR A 34 4.96 -10.20 4.94
CA THR A 34 4.75 -11.63 5.11
C THR A 34 4.97 -12.33 3.76
N GLY A 35 5.70 -13.45 3.77
CA GLY A 35 6.09 -14.17 2.55
C GLY A 35 7.48 -13.81 2.00
N GLU A 36 7.86 -14.44 0.89
CA GLU A 36 9.13 -14.18 0.22
C GLU A 36 9.19 -12.75 -0.35
N SER A 37 10.41 -12.24 -0.53
CA SER A 37 10.64 -10.92 -1.13
C SER A 37 9.96 -10.85 -2.51
N GLY A 38 8.87 -10.07 -2.64
CA GLY A 38 8.13 -9.90 -3.89
C GLY A 38 6.65 -10.32 -3.86
N CYS A 39 6.13 -10.87 -2.75
CA CYS A 39 4.71 -11.22 -2.64
C CYS A 39 3.83 -9.95 -2.49
N LEU A 40 3.36 -9.40 -3.61
CA LEU A 40 2.58 -8.17 -3.65
C LEU A 40 1.07 -8.47 -3.66
N HIS A 41 0.34 -7.93 -2.69
CA HIS A 41 -1.11 -8.06 -2.61
C HIS A 41 -1.79 -7.00 -3.48
N PRO A 42 -2.52 -7.38 -4.55
CA PRO A 42 -3.19 -6.41 -5.39
C PRO A 42 -4.38 -5.75 -4.68
N VAL A 43 -4.46 -4.43 -4.77
CA VAL A 43 -5.58 -3.64 -4.25
C VAL A 43 -6.43 -3.19 -5.42
N ARG A 44 -7.68 -3.63 -5.48
CA ARG A 44 -8.56 -3.40 -6.64
C ARG A 44 -9.59 -2.28 -6.46
N SER A 45 -9.76 -1.78 -5.24
CA SER A 45 -10.72 -0.71 -4.97
C SER A 45 -10.34 0.09 -3.73
N TRP A 46 -10.83 1.32 -3.67
CA TRP A 46 -10.63 2.19 -2.50
C TRP A 46 -11.23 1.58 -1.23
N LEU A 47 -12.40 0.93 -1.35
CA LEU A 47 -13.04 0.24 -0.23
C LEU A 47 -12.15 -0.90 0.31
N ALA A 48 -11.52 -1.69 -0.57
CA ALA A 48 -10.59 -2.74 -0.17
C ALA A 48 -9.34 -2.16 0.51
N PHE A 49 -8.84 -1.01 0.03
CA PHE A 49 -7.74 -0.30 0.67
C PHE A 49 -8.11 0.14 2.10
N CYS A 50 -9.22 0.86 2.27
CA CYS A 50 -9.64 1.35 3.58
C CYS A 50 -9.96 0.23 4.57
N GLY A 51 -10.63 -0.83 4.10
CA GLY A 51 -11.10 -1.92 4.96
C GLY A 51 -10.01 -2.83 5.50
N HIS A 52 -8.86 -2.93 4.81
CA HIS A 52 -7.80 -3.89 5.17
C HIS A 52 -6.42 -3.24 5.30
N TRP A 53 -6.07 -2.37 4.35
CA TRP A 53 -4.69 -1.88 4.21
C TRP A 53 -4.42 -0.56 4.93
N ALA A 54 -5.42 0.31 5.09
CA ALA A 54 -5.22 1.61 5.76
C ALA A 54 -4.75 1.46 7.21
N ALA A 55 -5.28 0.49 7.95
CA ALA A 55 -4.85 0.22 9.32
C ALA A 55 -3.40 -0.32 9.37
N PHE A 56 -3.04 -1.21 8.44
CA PHE A 56 -1.67 -1.71 8.31
C PHE A 56 -0.68 -0.59 7.94
N CYS A 57 -1.01 0.20 6.92
CA CYS A 57 -0.17 1.28 6.40
C CYS A 57 0.00 2.45 7.38
N TRP A 58 -1.06 2.82 8.09
CA TRP A 58 -1.11 4.07 8.85
C TRP A 58 -1.34 3.89 10.35
N GLY A 59 -1.41 2.64 10.84
CA GLY A 59 -1.65 2.33 12.25
C GLY A 59 -0.44 2.57 13.15
N ALA A 60 -0.60 2.26 14.43
CA ALA A 60 0.46 2.42 15.43
C ALA A 60 1.29 1.14 15.67
N ASP A 61 0.97 0.03 14.99
CA ASP A 61 1.66 -1.25 15.18
C ASP A 61 3.15 -1.20 14.76
N PRO A 62 4.10 -1.34 15.70
CA PRO A 62 5.53 -1.22 15.43
C PRO A 62 6.09 -2.27 14.46
N GLU A 63 5.55 -3.49 14.44
CA GLU A 63 6.03 -4.53 13.51
C GLU A 63 5.67 -4.18 12.06
N SER A 64 4.48 -3.62 11.87
CA SER A 64 4.05 -3.11 10.57
C SER A 64 4.95 -1.97 10.08
N HIS A 65 5.45 -1.09 10.96
CA HIS A 65 6.23 0.11 10.57
C HIS A 65 7.42 -0.21 9.66
N LEU A 66 8.11 -1.31 9.92
CA LEU A 66 9.29 -1.73 9.16
C LEU A 66 8.94 -2.38 7.80
N ARG A 67 7.66 -2.77 7.62
CA ARG A 67 7.19 -3.59 6.50
C ARG A 67 6.24 -2.86 5.56
N ARG A 68 5.72 -1.69 5.95
CA ARG A 68 4.79 -0.88 5.15
C ARG A 68 5.35 -0.50 3.79
N ARG A 69 4.84 -1.12 2.73
CA ARG A 69 5.08 -0.65 1.37
C ARG A 69 3.79 -0.66 0.58
N VAL A 70 3.44 0.52 0.07
CA VAL A 70 2.42 0.70 -0.97
C VAL A 70 3.17 0.92 -2.27
N VAL A 71 2.79 0.18 -3.31
CA VAL A 71 3.40 0.26 -4.64
C VAL A 71 2.34 0.70 -5.63
N ILE A 72 2.63 1.74 -6.39
CA ILE A 72 1.85 2.16 -7.55
C ILE A 72 2.72 1.89 -8.78
N SER A 73 2.17 1.18 -9.75
CA SER A 73 2.87 0.79 -10.97
C SER A 73 2.02 1.10 -12.19
N THR A 74 2.66 1.46 -13.30
CA THR A 74 2.03 1.62 -14.62
C THR A 74 1.93 0.31 -15.40
N HIS A 75 2.43 -0.79 -14.81
CA HIS A 75 2.39 -2.13 -15.40
C HIS A 75 1.97 -3.15 -14.33
N PRO A 76 1.28 -4.24 -14.71
CA PRO A 76 0.99 -5.32 -13.77
C PRO A 76 2.27 -5.90 -13.18
N LEU A 77 2.36 -5.93 -11.85
CA LEU A 77 3.43 -6.63 -11.15
C LEU A 77 2.85 -8.00 -10.81
N ASN A 78 3.27 -9.03 -11.53
CA ASN A 78 2.80 -10.39 -11.27
C ASN A 78 3.11 -10.74 -9.80
N ALA A 79 2.07 -10.95 -8.99
CA ALA A 79 2.16 -11.32 -7.56
C ALA A 79 2.82 -12.70 -7.31
N ALA A 80 3.48 -13.27 -8.31
CA ALA A 80 4.25 -14.49 -8.25
C ALA A 80 5.36 -14.39 -9.31
N GLN A 81 6.54 -13.92 -8.93
CA GLN A 81 7.74 -14.29 -9.67
C GLN A 81 8.25 -15.59 -9.03
N LYS A 82 8.12 -16.68 -9.79
CA LYS A 82 8.71 -17.99 -9.51
C LYS A 82 10.22 -17.90 -9.38
#